data_AF-A0A8X7CMX0-F1
#
_entry.id   AF-A0A8X7CMX0-F1
#
_cell.length_a   1.000
_cell.length_b   1.000
_cell.length_c   1.000
_cell.angle_alpha   90.00
_cell.angle_beta   90.00
_cell.angle_gamma   90.00
#
_symmetry.space_group_name_H-M   'P 1'
#
loop_
_entity.id
_entity.type
_entity.pdbx_description
1 polymer ?
#
loop_
_entity_poly.entity_id
_entity_poly.type
_entity_poly.pdbx_seq_one_letter_code
_entity_poly.pdbx_strand_id
1 'polypeptide(L)'
;MIIYLIDLHDDILLQIIHLRSSTFISLCFLRFDNTPYQNAQTARRNMIEHTDLVPVSCVYLFQLFPFSIAFDRTMTIREVGEKSRELFGGEEMVGLPVETFFLMHRPRVAFTWDNVRD
;
A
#
# COMPACT_ATOMS: atom_id res chain seq x y z
N MET A 1 -4.51 0.42 -23.79
CA MET A 1 -5.50 1.31 -23.16
C MET A 1 -5.24 1.25 -21.67
N ILE A 2 -4.72 2.32 -21.09
CA ILE A 2 -4.45 2.41 -19.65
C ILE A 2 -5.43 3.46 -19.12
N ILE A 3 -6.22 3.08 -18.12
CA ILE A 3 -7.22 3.96 -17.49
C ILE A 3 -6.70 4.23 -16.08
N TYR A 4 -6.46 5.49 -15.75
CA TYR A 4 -6.13 5.92 -14.39
C TYR A 4 -7.40 6.49 -13.74
N LEU A 5 -7.82 5.92 -12.61
CA LEU A 5 -8.79 6.54 -11.72
C LEU A 5 -8.00 7.27 -10.63
N ILE A 6 -8.17 8.58 -10.54
CA ILE A 6 -7.62 9.40 -9.46
C ILE A 6 -8.82 9.96 -8.71
N ASP A 7 -8.99 9.52 -7.46
CA ASP A 7 -10.02 10.05 -6.56
C ASP A 7 -9.45 11.33 -5.91
N LEU A 8 -9.90 12.49 -6.39
CA LEU A 8 -9.60 13.77 -5.76
C LEU A 8 -10.80 14.12 -4.88
N HIS A 9 -10.50 14.38 -3.60
CA HIS A 9 -11.49 14.80 -2.60
C HIS A 9 -12.40 15.89 -3.21
N ASP A 10 -13.70 15.58 -3.26
CA ASP A 10 -14.83 16.37 -3.77
C ASP A 10 -15.11 16.37 -5.29
N ASP A 11 -14.25 15.81 -6.15
CA ASP A 11 -14.54 15.63 -7.58
C ASP A 11 -13.74 14.44 -8.18
N ILE A 12 -14.41 13.36 -8.59
CA ILE A 12 -13.75 12.23 -9.25
C ILE A 12 -13.32 12.65 -10.67
N LEU A 13 -12.05 12.97 -10.86
CA LEU A 13 -11.48 13.26 -12.18
C LEU A 13 -11.03 11.97 -12.86
N LEU A 14 -11.82 11.51 -13.83
CA LEU A 14 -11.47 10.34 -14.64
C LEU A 14 -10.60 10.76 -15.84
N GLN A 15 -9.27 10.61 -15.71
CA GLN A 15 -8.34 10.93 -16.81
C GLN A 15 -8.08 9.67 -17.66
N ILE A 16 -8.75 9.58 -18.81
CA ILE A 16 -8.53 8.49 -19.78
C ILE A 16 -7.41 8.90 -20.75
N ILE A 17 -6.21 8.34 -20.60
CA ILE A 17 -5.08 8.60 -21.52
C ILE A 17 -5.02 7.48 -22.57
N HIS A 18 -5.50 7.77 -23.79
CA HIS A 18 -5.36 6.84 -24.91
C HIS A 18 -4.03 7.07 -25.65
N LEU A 19 -2.98 6.36 -25.25
CA LEU A 19 -1.73 6.30 -26.02
C LEU A 19 -1.82 5.18 -27.06
N ARG A 20 -2.36 5.51 -28.25
CA ARG A 20 -1.99 4.83 -29.49
C ARG A 20 -1.92 5.86 -30.62
N SER A 21 -0.70 6.05 -31.13
CA SER A 21 -0.32 6.72 -32.39
C SER A 21 -1.38 7.62 -33.03
N SER A 22 -1.15 8.94 -32.98
CA SER A 22 -1.92 10.04 -33.58
C SER A 22 -2.93 10.75 -32.65
N THR A 23 -2.37 11.56 -31.76
CA THR A 23 -2.77 12.98 -31.50
C THR A 23 -4.24 13.31 -31.21
N PHE A 24 -4.94 12.57 -30.36
CA PHE A 24 -6.17 13.07 -29.72
C PHE A 24 -6.18 12.74 -28.22
N ILE A 25 -6.19 13.80 -27.39
CA ILE A 25 -6.43 13.70 -25.94
C ILE A 25 -7.88 14.08 -25.71
N SER A 26 -8.75 13.10 -25.47
CA SER A 26 -10.13 13.36 -25.06
C SER A 26 -10.17 13.43 -23.53
N LEU A 27 -10.32 14.65 -23.00
CA LEU A 27 -10.57 14.89 -21.57
C LEU A 27 -12.07 14.71 -21.31
N CYS A 28 -12.46 13.57 -20.74
CA CYS A 28 -13.82 13.33 -20.27
C CYS A 28 -13.93 13.71 -18.79
N PHE A 29 -14.75 14.70 -18.48
CA PHE A 29 -15.08 15.06 -17.09
C PHE A 29 -16.31 14.27 -16.66
N LEU A 30 -16.12 13.26 -15.81
CA LEU A 30 -17.23 12.60 -15.12
C LEU A 30 -17.51 13.34 -13.83
N ARG A 31 -18.59 14.14 -13.80
CA ARG A 31 -19.12 14.67 -12.56
C ARG A 31 -20.00 13.61 -11.91
N PHE A 32 -19.41 12.80 -11.05
CA PHE A 32 -20.14 11.83 -10.25
C PHE A 32 -20.37 12.40 -8.86
N ASP A 33 -21.64 12.52 -8.45
CA ASP A 33 -21.99 12.89 -7.09
C ASP A 33 -21.68 11.72 -6.16
N ASN A 34 -20.52 11.79 -5.51
CA ASN A 34 -20.04 10.75 -4.61
C ASN A 34 -20.55 10.92 -3.17
N THR A 35 -21.40 11.93 -2.90
CA THR A 35 -21.92 12.17 -1.54
C THR A 35 -22.64 10.97 -0.91
N PRO A 36 -23.41 10.13 -1.64
CA PRO A 36 -24.06 8.96 -1.03
C PRO A 36 -23.03 7.90 -0.58
N TYR A 37 -21.96 7.72 -1.37
CA TYR A 37 -20.86 6.82 -1.04
C TYR A 37 -20.07 7.32 0.16
N GLN A 38 -19.71 8.60 0.18
CA GLN A 38 -19.02 9.23 1.30
C GLN A 38 -19.83 9.14 2.60
N ASN A 39 -21.15 9.36 2.52
CA ASN A 39 -22.05 9.23 3.67
C ASN A 39 -22.13 7.78 4.17
N ALA A 40 -22.25 6.81 3.26
CA ALA A 40 -22.24 5.39 3.61
C ALA A 40 -20.90 4.94 4.22
N GLN A 41 -19.78 5.44 3.70
CA GLN A 41 -18.44 5.17 4.22
C GLN A 41 -18.24 5.80 5.61
N THR A 42 -18.70 7.04 5.81
CA THR A 42 -18.66 7.73 7.10
C THR A 42 -19.53 7.01 8.13
N ALA A 43 -20.75 6.63 7.77
CA ALA A 43 -21.63 5.85 8.64
C ALA A 43 -21.00 4.50 9.05
N ARG A 44 -20.35 3.81 8.11
CA ARG A 44 -19.58 2.58 8.39
C ARG A 44 -18.40 2.85 9.32
N ARG A 45 -17.65 3.92 9.08
CA ARG A 45 -16.47 4.29 9.90
C ARG A 45 -16.89 4.60 11.34
N ASN A 46 -17.94 5.39 11.52
CA ASN A 46 -18.51 5.71 12.82
C ASN A 46 -19.05 4.46 13.55
N MET A 47 -19.51 3.45 12.81
CA MET A 47 -19.92 2.16 13.38
C MET A 47 -18.72 1.30 13.81
N ILE A 48 -17.58 1.43 13.13
CA ILE A 48 -16.33 0.69 13.42
C ILE A 48 -15.55 1.33 14.59
N GLU A 49 -15.69 2.65 14.82
CA GLU A 49 -15.04 3.38 15.93
C GLU A 49 -15.39 2.86 17.34
N HIS A 50 -16.38 1.98 17.48
CA HIS A 50 -16.73 1.34 18.75
C HIS A 50 -16.15 -0.06 18.96
N THR A 51 -15.21 -0.50 18.12
CA THR A 51 -14.55 -1.80 18.29
C THR A 51 -13.06 -1.58 18.53
N ASP A 52 -12.71 -1.21 19.77
CA ASP A 52 -11.32 -1.25 20.23
C ASP A 52 -10.85 -2.71 20.22
N LEU A 53 -10.32 -3.14 19.07
CA LEU A 53 -9.74 -4.46 18.90
C LEU A 53 -8.56 -4.59 19.88
N VAL A 54 -8.58 -5.66 20.67
CA VAL A 54 -7.46 -5.98 21.56
C VAL A 54 -6.19 -6.11 20.71
N PRO A 55 -5.06 -5.50 21.12
CA PRO A 55 -3.80 -5.63 20.41
C PRO A 55 -3.46 -7.10 20.19
N VAL A 56 -3.28 -7.50 18.92
CA VAL A 56 -2.81 -8.84 18.57
C VAL A 56 -1.30 -8.85 18.74
N SER A 57 -0.76 -9.88 19.41
CA SER A 57 0.68 -10.06 19.51
C SER A 57 1.30 -10.18 18.12
N CYS A 58 2.39 -9.44 17.87
CA CYS A 58 3.13 -9.50 16.61
C CYS A 58 3.56 -10.93 16.27
N VAL A 59 3.80 -11.78 17.27
CA VAL A 59 4.13 -13.20 17.09
C VAL A 59 3.09 -13.91 16.21
N TYR A 60 1.80 -13.66 16.44
CA TYR A 60 0.73 -14.25 15.63
C TYR A 60 0.70 -13.70 14.21
N LEU A 61 1.02 -12.42 14.01
CA LEU A 61 1.08 -11.84 12.66
C LEU A 61 2.15 -12.53 11.82
N PHE A 62 3.34 -12.79 12.37
CA PHE A 62 4.42 -13.47 11.64
C PHE A 62 4.16 -14.97 11.41
N GLN A 63 3.36 -15.60 12.27
CA GLN A 63 2.87 -16.96 12.04
C GLN A 63 1.83 -17.03 10.91
N LEU A 64 0.90 -16.05 10.87
CA LEU A 64 -0.15 -15.98 9.84
C LEU A 64 0.40 -15.55 8.47
N PHE A 65 1.41 -14.68 8.47
CA PHE A 65 2.05 -14.15 7.27
C PHE A 65 3.51 -14.62 7.21
N PRO A 66 3.76 -15.86 6.77
CA PRO A 66 5.08 -16.48 6.87
C PRO A 66 6.15 -15.82 5.97
N PHE A 67 5.74 -15.02 4.99
CA PHE A 67 6.62 -14.24 4.12
C PHE A 67 6.70 -12.74 4.48
N SER A 68 6.14 -12.35 5.63
CA SER A 68 6.13 -10.96 6.06
C SER A 68 7.50 -10.48 6.53
N ILE A 69 7.73 -9.17 6.44
CA ILE A 69 8.90 -8.48 6.95
C ILE A 69 8.39 -7.20 7.63
N ALA A 70 8.88 -6.92 8.83
CA ALA A 70 8.73 -5.61 9.45
C ALA A 70 10.08 -4.93 9.52
N PHE A 71 10.10 -3.65 9.15
CA PHE A 71 11.23 -2.76 9.27
C PHE A 71 10.74 -1.42 9.79
N ASP A 72 11.65 -0.62 10.35
CA ASP A 72 11.31 0.66 10.94
C ASP A 72 11.71 1.85 10.04
N ARG A 73 11.58 3.06 10.58
CA ARG A 73 11.89 4.31 9.89
C ARG A 73 13.35 4.43 9.45
N THR A 74 14.26 3.67 10.08
CA THR A 74 15.68 3.65 9.67
C THR A 74 15.93 2.60 8.60
N MET A 75 14.88 2.06 7.98
CA MET A 75 14.95 0.99 6.98
C MET A 75 15.64 -0.27 7.52
N THR A 76 15.60 -0.48 8.84
CA THR A 76 16.23 -1.61 9.52
C THR A 76 15.21 -2.69 9.80
N ILE A 77 15.53 -3.93 9.41
CA ILE A 77 14.66 -5.09 9.66
C ILE A 77 14.53 -5.32 11.16
N ARG A 78 13.29 -5.44 11.64
CA ARG A 78 12.95 -5.70 13.05
C ARG A 78 12.43 -7.11 13.27
N GLU A 79 11.73 -7.67 12.30
CA GLU A 79 11.24 -9.04 12.37
C GLU A 79 10.97 -9.59 10.96
N VAL A 80 11.11 -10.90 10.80
CA VAL A 80 10.94 -11.62 9.53
C VAL A 80 10.14 -12.89 9.75
N GLY A 81 9.16 -13.13 8.90
CA GLY A 81 8.38 -14.37 8.88
C GLY A 81 9.29 -15.58 8.62
N GLU A 82 8.92 -16.71 9.20
CA GLU A 82 9.74 -17.93 9.17
C GLU A 82 10.12 -18.36 7.75
N LYS A 83 9.18 -18.31 6.80
CA LYS A 83 9.44 -18.70 5.41
C LYS A 83 10.30 -17.71 4.65
N SER A 84 10.20 -16.42 4.94
CA SER A 84 11.16 -15.45 4.41
C SER A 84 12.57 -15.75 4.90
N ARG A 85 12.76 -16.05 6.19
CA ARG A 85 14.07 -16.42 6.76
C ARG A 85 14.66 -17.69 6.12
N GLU A 86 13.83 -18.72 5.91
CA GLU A 86 14.23 -19.96 5.22
C GLU A 86 14.71 -19.72 3.78
N LEU A 87 14.07 -18.80 3.04
CA LEU A 87 14.47 -18.46 1.66
C LEU A 87 15.88 -17.88 1.56
N PHE A 88 16.36 -17.21 2.61
CA PHE A 88 17.71 -16.69 2.72
C PHE A 88 18.64 -17.66 3.48
N GLY A 89 18.33 -18.96 3.50
CA GLY A 89 19.20 -19.98 4.09
C GLY A 89 19.33 -19.91 5.62
N GLY A 90 18.41 -19.22 6.29
CA GLY A 90 18.47 -19.03 7.74
C GLY A 90 19.45 -17.94 8.19
N GLU A 91 19.93 -17.09 7.27
CA GLU A 91 20.76 -15.93 7.64
C GLU A 91 20.04 -15.00 8.62
N GLU A 92 20.82 -14.38 9.53
CA GLU A 92 20.29 -13.38 10.45
C GLU A 92 20.04 -12.08 9.70
N MET A 93 18.76 -11.77 9.49
CA MET A 93 18.32 -10.57 8.78
C MET A 93 17.98 -9.44 9.75
N VAL A 94 17.63 -9.75 11.00
CA VAL A 94 17.15 -8.76 11.97
C VAL A 94 18.31 -7.85 12.37
N GLY A 95 18.06 -6.54 12.37
CA GLY A 95 19.07 -5.52 12.64
C GLY A 95 19.86 -5.06 11.41
N LEU A 96 19.65 -5.68 10.25
CA LEU A 96 20.28 -5.27 9.00
C LEU A 96 19.39 -4.33 8.17
N PRO A 97 19.98 -3.53 7.26
CA PRO A 97 19.23 -2.72 6.31
C PRO A 97 18.37 -3.60 5.39
N VAL A 98 17.09 -3.25 5.23
CA VAL A 98 16.13 -4.00 4.41
C VAL A 98 16.54 -4.10 2.94
N GLU A 99 17.25 -3.08 2.44
CA GLU A 99 17.80 -3.01 1.08
C GLU A 99 18.89 -4.05 0.79
N THR A 100 19.49 -4.63 1.82
CA THR A 100 20.48 -5.71 1.68
C THR A 100 19.85 -6.96 1.06
N PHE A 101 18.57 -7.21 1.36
CA PHE A 101 17.87 -8.43 1.01
C PHE A 101 16.69 -8.19 0.05
N PHE A 102 16.09 -7.00 0.09
CA PHE A 102 14.86 -6.69 -0.63
C PHE A 102 15.01 -5.43 -1.48
N LEU A 103 14.40 -5.46 -2.65
CA LEU A 103 14.29 -4.32 -3.54
C LEU A 103 12.82 -4.03 -3.85
N MET A 104 12.45 -2.75 -3.86
CA MET A 104 11.11 -2.33 -4.28
C MET A 104 11.04 -2.33 -5.80
N HIS A 105 10.33 -3.32 -6.37
CA HIS A 105 10.13 -3.37 -7.82
C HIS A 105 9.04 -2.39 -8.29
N ARG A 106 8.04 -2.13 -7.45
CA ARG A 106 6.93 -1.20 -7.72
C ARG A 106 6.48 -0.50 -6.42
N PRO A 107 6.14 0.80 -6.46
CA PRO A 107 6.33 1.72 -7.59
C PRO A 107 7.82 1.92 -7.94
N ARG A 108 8.13 2.45 -9.15
CA ARG A 108 9.53 2.67 -9.60
C ARG A 108 10.13 3.93 -8.94
N VAL A 109 10.21 3.90 -7.63
CA VAL A 109 10.75 4.96 -6.77
C VAL A 109 11.85 4.38 -5.90
N ALA A 110 12.64 5.25 -5.26
CA ALA A 110 13.66 4.79 -4.32
C ALA A 110 12.98 4.08 -3.13
N PHE A 111 13.56 2.96 -2.67
CA PHE A 111 13.03 2.25 -1.51
C PHE A 111 13.44 2.99 -0.22
N THR A 112 12.69 4.02 0.14
CA THR A 112 12.89 4.83 1.34
C THR A 112 11.61 4.86 2.17
N TRP A 113 11.73 5.23 3.46
CA TRP A 113 10.57 5.27 4.35
C TRP A 113 9.47 6.23 3.83
N ASP A 114 9.86 7.41 3.36
CA ASP A 114 8.91 8.41 2.87
C ASP A 114 8.11 7.88 1.67
N ASN A 115 8.79 7.22 0.73
CA ASN A 115 8.14 6.64 -0.46
C ASN A 115 7.28 5.39 -0.15
N VAL A 116 7.45 4.76 1.01
CA VAL A 116 6.61 3.62 1.46
C VAL A 116 5.37 4.11 2.21
N ARG A 117 5.46 5.27 2.87
CA ARG A 117 4.40 5.83 3.70
C ARG A 117 3.33 6.57 2.87
N ASP A 118 3.75 7.24 1.80
CA ASP A 118 2.89 7.99 0.88
C ASP A 118 2.14 7.07 -0.10
#